data_AF-A0A7U6RCD3-F1
#
_entry.id   AF-A0A7U6RCD3-F1
#
_cell.length_a   1.000
_cell.length_b   1.000
_cell.length_c   1.000
_cell.angle_alpha   90.00
_cell.angle_beta   90.00
_cell.angle_gamma   90.00
#
_symmetry.space_group_name_H-M   'P 1'
#
loop_
_entity.id
_entity.type
_entity.pdbx_description
1 polymer ?
#
loop_
_entity_poly.entity_id
_entity_poly.type
_entity_poly.pdbx_seq_one_letter_code
_entity_poly.pdbx_strand_id
1 'polypeptide(L)'
;MSILCSAGTVPVVKVRAGLHDGQSSGGTRALADGAGNFVPYDLYTDSGRTTLLAIDGTITLPTSTGVAQTVNLYGKAVGKAGLPAGVYSDTISVELSF
;
A
#
# COMPACT_ATOMS: atom_id res chain seq x y z
N MET A 1 4.62 -7.60 -6.13
CA MET A 1 5.28 -6.82 -7.20
C MET A 1 6.73 -7.29 -7.34
N SER A 2 7.37 -7.18 -8.51
CA SER A 2 8.81 -7.44 -8.66
C SER A 2 9.54 -6.22 -9.20
N ILE A 3 10.76 -5.99 -8.71
CA ILE A 3 11.64 -4.89 -9.13
C ILE A 3 12.96 -5.48 -9.59
N LEU A 4 13.45 -5.05 -10.75
CA LEU A 4 14.75 -5.42 -11.28
C LEU A 4 15.60 -4.15 -11.43
N CYS A 5 16.72 -4.10 -10.72
CA CYS A 5 17.71 -3.03 -10.80
C CYS A 5 19.06 -3.61 -11.17
N SER A 6 19.96 -2.79 -11.72
CA SER A 6 21.36 -3.15 -11.95
C SER A 6 22.05 -3.63 -10.67
N ALA A 7 23.03 -4.52 -10.80
CA ALA A 7 23.79 -5.01 -9.65
C ALA A 7 24.53 -3.86 -8.93
N GLY A 8 24.55 -3.89 -7.60
CA GLY A 8 25.16 -2.85 -6.76
C GLY A 8 24.23 -1.70 -6.36
N THR A 9 23.06 -1.59 -6.97
CA THR A 9 22.04 -0.60 -6.62
C THR A 9 21.27 -1.00 -5.35
N VAL A 10 20.91 -0.05 -4.49
CA VAL A 10 20.03 -0.26 -3.32
C VAL A 10 18.66 0.37 -3.59
N PRO A 11 17.65 -0.41 -4.03
CA PRO A 11 16.35 0.16 -4.38
C PRO A 11 15.55 0.53 -3.13
N VAL A 12 14.86 1.66 -3.18
CA VAL A 12 13.91 2.10 -2.17
C VAL A 12 12.54 2.29 -2.82
N VAL A 13 11.53 1.64 -2.25
CA VAL A 13 10.14 1.76 -2.70
C VAL A 13 9.40 2.64 -1.71
N LYS A 14 8.91 3.79 -2.15
CA LYS A 14 8.04 4.67 -1.37
C LYS A 14 6.58 4.46 -1.78
N VAL A 15 5.74 4.05 -0.83
CA VAL A 15 4.31 3.84 -1.08
C VAL A 15 3.55 5.08 -0.63
N ARG A 16 2.95 5.79 -1.60
CA ARG A 16 2.35 7.10 -1.39
C ARG A 16 0.94 7.00 -0.78
N ALA A 17 0.28 8.15 -0.75
CA ALA A 17 -1.14 8.33 -0.49
C ALA A 17 -2.02 7.60 -1.53
N GLY A 18 -3.24 7.28 -1.12
CA GLY A 18 -4.34 6.89 -1.99
C GLY A 18 -5.16 8.11 -2.46
N LEU A 19 -6.23 7.87 -3.22
CA LEU A 19 -7.12 8.94 -3.71
C LEU A 19 -8.11 9.43 -2.64
N HIS A 20 -8.37 8.63 -1.60
CA HIS A 20 -9.43 8.89 -0.62
C HIS A 20 -8.94 8.82 0.84
N ASP A 21 -7.67 9.15 1.08
CA ASP A 21 -7.08 9.06 2.42
C ASP A 21 -7.86 9.87 3.46
N GLY A 22 -7.96 9.33 4.68
CA GLY A 22 -8.69 9.96 5.77
C GLY A 22 -10.21 10.07 5.61
N GLN A 23 -10.81 9.61 4.50
CA GLN A 23 -12.27 9.68 4.27
C GLN A 23 -13.06 8.64 5.10
N SER A 24 -12.39 7.71 5.79
CA SER A 24 -13.03 6.83 6.77
C SER A 24 -12.14 6.65 7.99
N SER A 25 -12.76 6.63 9.18
CA SER A 25 -12.08 6.27 10.42
C SER A 25 -11.76 4.78 10.45
N GLY A 26 -10.71 4.41 11.20
CA GLY A 26 -10.29 3.01 11.38
C GLY A 26 -9.13 2.54 10.48
N GLY A 27 -8.55 3.45 9.68
CA GLY A 27 -7.33 3.22 8.89
C GLY A 27 -6.75 4.54 8.39
N THR A 28 -5.57 4.49 7.78
CA THR A 28 -4.90 5.68 7.20
C THR A 28 -5.38 6.00 5.79
N ARG A 29 -5.83 4.99 5.05
CA ARG A 29 -6.31 5.09 3.67
C ARG A 29 -7.75 4.62 3.56
N ALA A 30 -8.43 4.93 2.45
CA ALA A 30 -9.80 4.45 2.23
C ALA A 30 -10.09 4.03 0.78
N LEU A 31 -10.86 2.96 0.63
CA LEU A 31 -11.48 2.55 -0.62
C LEU A 31 -12.80 3.30 -0.78
N ALA A 32 -13.18 3.68 -2.01
CA ALA A 32 -14.44 4.37 -2.30
C ALA A 32 -15.28 3.60 -3.32
N ASP A 33 -16.61 3.65 -3.15
CA ASP A 33 -17.59 3.11 -4.12
C ASP A 33 -18.00 4.11 -5.21
N GLY A 34 -17.51 5.35 -5.15
CA GLY A 34 -17.88 6.44 -6.04
C GLY A 34 -19.22 7.13 -5.70
N ALA A 35 -19.94 6.68 -4.68
CA ALA A 35 -21.21 7.24 -4.21
C ALA A 35 -21.12 7.91 -2.83
N GLY A 36 -19.89 8.12 -2.33
CA GLY A 36 -19.62 8.76 -1.04
C GLY A 36 -19.54 7.78 0.14
N ASN A 37 -19.49 6.47 -0.11
CA ASN A 37 -19.22 5.48 0.91
C ASN A 37 -17.75 5.07 0.87
N PHE A 38 -17.16 4.91 2.07
CA PHE A 38 -15.73 4.64 2.23
C PHE A 38 -15.47 3.47 3.16
N VAL A 39 -14.52 2.61 2.77
CA VAL A 39 -14.01 1.49 3.59
C VAL A 39 -12.57 1.79 3.98
N PRO A 40 -12.24 1.90 5.29
CA PRO A 40 -10.88 2.14 5.72
C PRO A 40 -10.01 0.93 5.43
N TYR A 41 -8.76 1.17 5.04
CA TYR A 41 -7.75 0.14 4.94
C TYR A 41 -6.36 0.65 5.31
N ASP A 42 -5.48 -0.29 5.64
CA ASP A 42 -4.07 -0.05 5.85
C ASP A 42 -3.22 -1.06 5.08
N LEU A 43 -1.96 -0.69 4.86
CA LEU A 43 -0.95 -1.50 4.22
C LEU A 43 0.15 -1.87 5.22
N TYR A 44 0.72 -3.05 5.06
CA TYR A 44 1.72 -3.60 5.97
C TYR A 44 2.86 -4.27 5.19
N THR A 45 4.04 -4.34 5.79
CA THR A 45 5.23 -4.95 5.19
C THR A 45 5.41 -6.42 5.56
N ASP A 46 4.62 -6.93 6.51
CA ASP A 46 4.62 -8.33 6.95
C ASP A 46 3.26 -9.02 6.77
N SER A 47 3.29 -10.34 6.59
CA SER A 47 2.09 -11.16 6.39
C SER A 47 1.17 -11.22 7.60
N GLY A 48 1.71 -11.00 8.81
CA GLY A 48 0.95 -10.87 10.04
C GLY A 48 0.18 -9.56 10.17
N ARG A 49 0.46 -8.58 9.29
CA ARG A 49 -0.11 -7.22 9.31
C ARG A 49 0.13 -6.53 10.64
N THR A 50 1.37 -6.60 11.11
CA THR A 50 1.81 -6.03 12.39
C THR A 50 2.66 -4.77 12.22
N THR A 51 3.36 -4.65 11.09
CA THR A 51 4.23 -3.53 10.73
C THR A 51 3.53 -2.63 9.73
N LEU A 52 2.89 -1.57 10.26
CA LEU A 52 2.15 -0.60 9.45
C LEU A 52 3.09 0.14 8.47
N LEU A 53 2.71 0.17 7.20
CA LEU A 53 3.29 1.04 6.20
C LEU A 53 2.46 2.33 6.10
N ALA A 54 2.90 3.35 6.82
CA ALA A 54 2.28 4.68 6.80
C ALA A 54 2.26 5.27 5.37
N ILE A 55 1.44 6.31 5.16
CA ILE A 55 1.52 7.13 3.96
C ILE A 55 2.94 7.67 3.82
N ASP A 56 3.48 7.58 2.60
CA ASP A 56 4.85 7.97 2.27
C ASP A 56 5.93 7.12 2.96
N GLY A 57 5.55 6.00 3.58
CA GLY A 57 6.47 5.01 4.13
C GLY A 57 7.31 4.33 3.05
N THR A 58 8.51 3.91 3.42
CA THR A 58 9.48 3.30 2.50
C THR A 58 9.75 1.84 2.84
N ILE A 59 10.07 1.07 1.81
CA ILE A 59 10.59 -0.29 1.88
C ILE A 59 11.95 -0.29 1.20
N THR A 60 13.01 -0.42 1.98
CA THR A 60 14.37 -0.56 1.45
C THR A 60 14.62 -2.03 1.13
N LEU A 61 14.99 -2.31 -0.12
CA LEU A 61 15.34 -3.65 -0.56
C LEU A 61 16.84 -3.92 -0.36
N PRO A 62 17.24 -5.19 -0.26
CA PRO A 62 18.64 -5.58 -0.34
C PRO A 62 19.32 -5.02 -1.60
N THR A 63 20.65 -4.85 -1.51
CA THR A 63 21.47 -4.52 -2.68
C THR A 63 21.19 -5.50 -3.82
N SER A 64 20.83 -4.97 -4.97
CA SER A 64 20.51 -5.77 -6.15
C SER A 64 21.74 -6.55 -6.61
N THR A 65 21.51 -7.81 -6.98
CA THR A 65 22.48 -8.68 -7.64
C THR A 65 22.29 -8.72 -9.16
N GLY A 66 21.38 -7.91 -9.71
CA GLY A 66 20.94 -7.99 -11.10
C GLY A 66 19.85 -9.04 -11.35
N VAL A 67 19.25 -9.57 -10.27
CA VAL A 67 18.11 -10.48 -10.31
C VAL A 67 16.87 -9.77 -9.76
N ALA A 68 15.69 -10.12 -10.29
CA ALA A 68 14.43 -9.52 -9.85
C ALA A 68 14.17 -9.82 -8.36
N GLN A 69 13.82 -8.78 -7.61
CA GLN A 69 13.49 -8.85 -6.19
C GLN A 69 11.99 -8.69 -5.99
N THR A 70 11.39 -9.50 -5.12
CA THR A 70 9.97 -9.41 -4.80
C THR A 70 9.72 -8.40 -3.69
N VAL A 71 8.75 -7.51 -3.91
CA VAL A 71 8.20 -6.62 -2.89
C VAL A 71 6.81 -7.12 -2.53
N ASN A 72 6.66 -7.50 -1.26
CA ASN A 72 5.40 -7.94 -0.68
C ASN A 72 4.75 -6.77 0.06
N LEU A 73 3.46 -6.59 -0.18
CA LEU A 73 2.63 -5.59 0.47
C LEU A 73 1.33 -6.25 0.88
N TYR A 74 0.96 -6.10 2.14
CA TYR A 74 -0.18 -6.80 2.72
C TYR A 74 -1.25 -5.78 3.09
N GLY A 75 -2.43 -5.90 2.48
CA GLY A 75 -3.57 -5.03 2.77
C GLY A 75 -4.47 -5.58 3.88
N LYS A 76 -5.10 -4.69 4.63
CA LYS A 76 -6.22 -5.00 5.53
C LYS A 76 -7.29 -3.93 5.40
N ALA A 77 -8.44 -4.30 4.85
CA ALA A 77 -9.65 -3.47 4.91
C ALA A 77 -10.49 -3.87 6.13
N VAL A 78 -11.13 -2.90 6.77
CA VAL A 78 -12.02 -3.13 7.92
C VAL A 78 -13.43 -2.70 7.55
N GLY A 79 -14.38 -3.64 7.57
CA GLY A 79 -15.78 -3.33 7.34
C GLY A 79 -16.39 -2.50 8.47
N LYS A 80 -17.42 -1.72 8.16
CA LYS A 80 -18.25 -0.99 9.13
C LYS A 80 -19.73 -1.26 8.90
N ALA A 81 -20.54 -1.06 9.93
CA ALA A 81 -21.99 -1.21 9.84
C ALA A 81 -22.58 -0.21 8.83
N GLY A 82 -23.58 -0.63 8.06
CA GLY A 82 -24.29 0.23 7.12
C GLY A 82 -23.59 0.49 5.78
N LEU A 83 -22.47 -0.20 5.48
CA LEU A 83 -21.87 -0.14 4.14
C LEU A 83 -22.79 -0.79 3.10
N PRO A 84 -23.17 -0.08 2.02
CA PRO A 84 -23.82 -0.69 0.88
C PRO A 84 -22.94 -1.78 0.26
N ALA A 85 -23.57 -2.86 -0.21
CA ALA A 85 -22.90 -3.86 -1.00
C ALA A 85 -22.46 -3.26 -2.34
N GLY A 86 -21.21 -3.48 -2.72
CA GLY A 86 -20.64 -2.92 -3.93
C GLY A 86 -19.14 -3.09 -4.02
N VAL A 87 -18.57 -2.59 -5.11
CA VAL A 87 -17.13 -2.55 -5.32
C VAL A 87 -16.59 -1.24 -4.76
N TYR A 88 -15.59 -1.33 -3.90
CA TYR A 88 -14.86 -0.19 -3.39
C TYR A 88 -13.42 -0.27 -3.91
N SER A 89 -12.93 0.80 -4.51
CA SER A 89 -11.61 0.87 -5.11
C SER A 89 -10.81 2.07 -4.63
N ASP A 90 -9.50 1.93 -4.66
CA ASP A 90 -8.56 3.03 -4.47
C ASP A 90 -7.33 2.83 -5.37
N THR A 91 -6.65 3.92 -5.70
CA THR A 91 -5.42 3.90 -6.50
C THR A 91 -4.29 4.53 -5.70
N ILE A 92 -3.22 3.77 -5.48
CA ILE A 92 -2.04 4.21 -4.73
C ILE A 92 -0.87 4.34 -5.70
N SER A 93 -0.17 5.46 -5.61
CA SER A 93 1.09 5.66 -6.35
C SER A 93 2.26 5.02 -5.60
N VAL A 94 3.16 4.40 -6.35
CA VAL A 94 4.40 3.83 -5.83
C VAL A 94 5.57 4.49 -6.55
N GLU A 95 6.53 4.99 -5.78
CA GLU A 95 7.73 5.65 -6.27
C GLU A 95 8.93 4.74 -6.00
N LEU A 96 9.75 4.52 -7.02
CA LEU A 96 10.99 3.74 -6.93
C LEU A 96 12.18 4.69 -7.07
N SER A 97 13.09 4.65 -6.10
CA SER A 97 14.36 5.39 -6.11
C SER A 97 15.55 4.46 -5.85
N PHE A 98 16.76 4.93 -6.19
CA PHE A 98 18.00 4.17 -6.10
C PHE A 98 19.24 5.07 -6.08
#